data_AF-A0A660NNG3-F1
#
_entry.id   AF-A0A660NNG3-F1
#
_cell.length_a   1.000
_cell.length_b   1.000
_cell.length_c   1.000
_cell.angle_alpha   90.00
_cell.angle_beta   90.00
_cell.angle_gamma   90.00
#
_symmetry.space_group_name_H-M   'P 1'
#
loop_
_entity.id
_entity.type
_entity.pdbx_description
1 polymer ?
#
loop_
_entity_poly.entity_id
_entity_poly.type
_entity_poly.pdbx_seq_one_letter_code
_entity_poly.pdbx_strand_id
1 'polypeptide(L)' 'MDASVIPYREETLCFGPEARLIGTITQPADRPARPGSQPGLILLNAGMLPRVGPHRLNVELARTAAAQGLTAIRFDLP' A
#
# COMPACT_ATOMS: atom_id res chain seq x y z
N MET A 1 0.51 -4.66 24.16
CA MET A 1 0.30 -3.27 23.72
C MET A 1 -0.92 -3.30 22.83
N ASP A 2 -2.02 -2.77 23.32
CA ASP A 2 -3.30 -2.74 22.60
C ASP A 2 -3.20 -1.63 21.54
N ALA A 3 -2.56 -1.94 20.42
CA ALA A 3 -2.49 -1.03 19.29
C ALA A 3 -3.90 -1.01 18.68
N SER A 4 -4.64 0.07 18.95
CA SER A 4 -5.93 0.32 18.30
C SER A 4 -5.74 0.16 16.79
N VAL A 5 -6.39 -0.85 16.23
CA VAL A 5 -6.33 -1.17 14.80
C VAL A 5 -7.16 -0.12 14.07
N ILE A 6 -6.49 0.73 13.29
CA ILE A 6 -7.19 1.71 12.46
C ILE A 6 -7.80 0.95 11.26
N PRO A 7 -9.11 1.09 10.98
CA PRO A 7 -9.68 0.54 9.76
C PRO A 7 -8.92 1.07 8.54
N TYR A 8 -8.79 0.26 7.49
CA TYR A 8 -8.10 0.67 6.26
C TYR A 8 -8.99 0.46 5.04
N ARG A 9 -8.70 1.20 3.97
CA ARG A 9 -9.28 1.03 2.62
C ARG A 9 -8.20 0.64 1.63
N GLU A 10 -8.57 -0.16 0.64
CA GLU A 10 -7.73 -0.52 -0.49
C GLU A 10 -8.34 0.01 -1.79
N GLU A 11 -7.53 0.63 -2.63
CA GLU A 11 -7.93 1.15 -3.93
C GLU A 11 -6.88 0.80 -4.98
N THR A 12 -7.31 0.37 -6.17
CA THR A 12 -6.40 0.09 -7.29
C THR A 12 -6.32 1.31 -8.19
N LEU A 13 -5.10 1.71 -8.53
CA LEU A 13 -4.78 2.93 -9.27
C LEU A 13 -3.99 2.58 -10.52
N CYS A 14 -4.24 3.27 -11.63
CA CYS A 14 -3.32 3.34 -12.76
C CYS A 14 -2.55 4.66 -12.69
N PHE A 15 -1.23 4.63 -12.87
CA PHE A 15 -0.35 5.80 -12.74
C PHE A 15 0.92 5.66 -13.60
N GLY A 16 1.78 6.68 -13.54
CA GLY A 16 3.00 6.75 -14.36
C GLY A 16 2.72 7.15 -15.81
N PRO A 17 3.76 7.16 -16.68
CA PRO A 17 3.62 7.51 -18.09
C PRO A 17 2.56 6.63 -18.77
N GLU A 18 1.63 7.28 -19.47
CA GLU A 18 0.53 6.62 -20.19
C GLU A 18 -0.34 5.69 -19.32
N ALA A 19 -0.35 5.87 -17.99
CA ALA A 19 -1.09 5.04 -17.03
C ALA A 19 -0.73 3.54 -17.10
N ARG A 20 0.53 3.22 -17.47
CA ARG A 20 1.01 1.85 -17.64
C ARG A 20 1.41 1.14 -16.34
N LEU A 21 1.56 1.86 -15.24
CA LEU A 21 1.79 1.25 -13.93
C LEU A 21 0.45 1.04 -13.23
N ILE A 22 0.28 -0.12 -12.63
CA ILE A 22 -0.92 -0.43 -11.84
C ILE A 22 -0.47 -0.77 -10.43
N GLY A 23 -1.03 -0.07 -9.44
CA GLY A 23 -0.75 -0.29 -8.03
C GLY A 23 -2.01 -0.40 -7.22
N THR A 24 -1.89 -0.95 -6.02
CA THR A 24 -2.93 -0.89 -4.99
C THR A 24 -2.42 -0.03 -3.86
N ILE A 25 -3.14 1.05 -3.54
CA ILE A 25 -2.89 1.87 -2.36
C ILE A 25 -3.73 1.33 -1.19
N THR A 26 -3.12 1.22 -0.02
CA THR A 26 -3.77 0.87 1.24
C THR A 26 -3.61 2.04 2.19
N GLN A 27 -4.73 2.62 2.63
CA GLN A 27 -4.75 3.85 3.42
C GLN A 27 -5.57 3.67 4.69
N PRO A 28 -5.21 4.32 5.80
CA PRO A 28 -6.08 4.41 6.96
C PRO A 28 -7.42 5.07 6.58
N ALA A 29 -8.54 4.44 6.93
CA ALA A 29 -9.89 4.87 6.56
C ALA A 29 -10.30 6.16 7.29
N ASP A 30 -9.99 6.24 8.60
CA ASP A 30 -10.48 7.30 9.49
C ASP A 30 -9.51 8.47 9.66
N ARG A 31 -8.37 8.45 8.95
CA ARG A 31 -7.39 9.54 8.98
C ARG A 31 -7.24 10.14 7.59
N PRO A 32 -7.68 11.39 7.36
CA PRO A 32 -7.34 12.08 6.12
C PRO A 32 -5.82 12.14 6.00
N ALA A 33 -5.30 11.77 4.83
CA ALA A 33 -3.88 11.88 4.55
C ALA A 33 -3.46 13.33 4.75
N ARG A 34 -2.68 13.60 5.80
CA ARG A 34 -2.08 14.92 6.02
C ARG A 34 -0.72 14.93 5.35
N PRO A 35 -0.53 15.64 4.23
CA PRO A 35 0.76 15.69 3.54
C PRO A 35 1.86 16.11 4.52
N GLY A 36 2.97 15.37 4.55
CA GLY A 36 4.13 15.66 5.41
C GLY A 36 4.02 15.20 6.87
N SER A 37 2.90 14.60 7.30
CA SER A 37 2.72 14.18 8.71
C SER A 37 3.25 12.77 9.03
N GLN A 38 3.37 11.88 8.04
CA GLN A 38 3.80 10.50 8.22
C GLN A 38 4.53 9.98 6.97
N PRO A 39 5.49 9.04 7.12
CA PRO A 39 6.13 8.39 5.99
C PRO A 39 5.13 7.54 5.19
N GLY A 40 5.40 7.38 3.90
CA GLY A 40 4.72 6.41 3.03
C GLY A 40 5.56 5.16 2.85
N LEU A 41 4.91 4.01 2.69
CA LEU A 41 5.56 2.73 2.41
C LEU A 41 5.37 2.35 0.94
N ILE A 42 6.46 2.06 0.23
CA ILE A 42 6.42 1.52 -1.14
C ILE A 42 6.86 0.07 -1.09
N LEU A 43 5.99 -0.83 -1.55
CA LEU A 43 6.26 -2.26 -1.64
C LEU A 43 6.40 -2.65 -3.11
N LEU A 44 7.63 -2.89 -3.52
CA LEU A 44 7.96 -3.31 -4.88
C LEU A 44 8.05 -4.83 -4.93
N ASN A 45 7.38 -5.46 -5.90
CA ASN A 45 7.76 -6.82 -6.31
C ASN A 45 8.92 -6.75 -7.30
N ALA A 46 9.68 -7.84 -7.41
CA ALA A 46 10.95 -7.90 -8.14
C ALA A 46 10.86 -7.79 -9.69
N GLY A 47 9.70 -7.45 -10.27
CA GLY A 47 9.41 -7.67 -11.70
C GLY A 47 9.39 -9.19 -11.97
N MET A 48 8.57 -9.68 -12.89
CA MET A 48 8.35 -11.14 -13.13
C MET A 48 7.50 -11.90 -12.09
N LEU A 49 7.29 -11.39 -10.87
CA LEU A 49 6.41 -12.03 -9.88
C LEU A 49 4.99 -11.42 -9.91
N PRO A 50 3.94 -12.20 -9.59
CA PRO A 50 2.58 -11.65 -9.46
C PRO A 50 2.51 -10.54 -8.40
N ARG A 51 1.70 -9.50 -8.66
CA ARG A 51 1.42 -8.31 -7.80
C ARG A 51 1.18 -8.58 -6.32
N VAL A 52 0.80 -9.79 -5.97
CA VAL A 52 0.53 -10.20 -4.59
C VAL A 52 1.82 -10.42 -3.78
N GLY A 53 2.95 -10.65 -4.45
CA GLY A 53 4.21 -11.09 -3.84
C GLY A 53 4.18 -12.55 -3.38
N PRO A 54 5.33 -13.16 -3.07
CA PRO A 54 5.37 -14.52 -2.55
C PRO A 54 4.50 -14.63 -1.29
N HIS A 55 3.61 -15.62 -1.25
CA HIS A 55 2.70 -15.87 -0.13
C HIS A 55 1.86 -14.65 0.32
N ARG A 56 1.58 -13.71 -0.59
CA ARG A 56 0.85 -12.46 -0.30
C ARG A 56 1.55 -11.51 0.67
N LEU A 57 2.86 -11.65 0.86
CA LEU A 57 3.64 -10.85 1.83
C LEU A 57 3.40 -9.34 1.68
N ASN A 58 3.41 -8.83 0.45
CA ASN A 58 3.21 -7.40 0.20
C ASN A 58 1.78 -6.93 0.53
N VAL A 59 0.79 -7.81 0.44
CA VAL A 59 -0.59 -7.49 0.85
C VAL A 59 -0.67 -7.37 2.37
N GLU A 60 -0.11 -8.35 3.09
CA GLU A 60 -0.16 -8.36 4.56
C GLU A 60 0.66 -7.22 5.16
N LEU A 61 1.83 -6.89 4.58
CA LEU A 61 2.62 -5.73 4.98
C LEU A 61 1.86 -4.41 4.75
N ALA A 62 1.22 -4.24 3.59
CA ALA A 62 0.45 -3.02 3.30
C ALA A 62 -0.73 -2.83 4.28
N ARG A 63 -1.47 -3.90 4.56
CA ARG A 63 -2.60 -3.90 5.51
C ARG A 63 -2.15 -3.63 6.94
N THR A 64 -1.06 -4.28 7.37
CA THR A 64 -0.49 -4.07 8.70
C THR A 64 0.01 -2.64 8.88
N ALA A 65 0.69 -2.08 7.87
CA ALA A 65 1.14 -0.70 7.89
C ALA A 65 -0.04 0.28 7.97
N ALA A 66 -1.10 0.06 7.18
CA ALA A 66 -2.30 0.91 7.20
C ALA A 66 -3.09 0.82 8.50
N ALA A 67 -3.19 -0.38 9.09
CA ALA A 67 -3.75 -0.58 10.41
C ALA A 67 -2.99 0.19 11.51
N GLN A 68 -1.71 0.50 11.29
CA GLN A 68 -0.86 1.30 12.17
C GLN A 68 -0.82 2.79 11.78
N GLY A 69 -1.58 3.21 10.76
CA GLY A 69 -1.70 4.61 10.35
C GLY A 69 -0.80 5.04 9.20
N LEU A 70 -0.05 4.12 8.58
CA LEU A 70 0.84 4.41 7.45
C LEU A 70 0.13 4.14 6.12
N THR A 71 0.29 5.04 5.15
CA THR A 71 -0.16 4.76 3.77
C THR A 71 0.87 3.88 3.07
N ALA A 72 0.42 2.80 2.44
CA ALA A 72 1.26 1.91 1.65
C ALA A 72 0.78 1.85 0.20
N ILE A 73 1.71 1.71 -0.75
CA ILE A 73 1.40 1.37 -2.13
C ILE A 73 2.18 0.12 -2.54
N ARG A 74 1.49 -0.83 -3.16
CA ARG A 74 2.10 -2.00 -3.80
C ARG A 74 1.93 -1.92 -5.31
N PHE A 75 3.02 -1.97 -6.06
CA PHE A 75 2.98 -2.04 -7.51
C PHE A 75 4.21 -2.79 -8.02
N ASP A 76 4.09 -3.33 -9.22
CA ASP A 76 5.17 -4.07 -9.85
C ASP A 76 5.93 -3.16 -10.81
N LEU A 77 7.23 -3.37 -10.87
CA LEU A 77 8.03 -2.84 -11.95
C LEU A 77 7.80 -3.72 -13.19
N PRO A 78 7.69 -3.12 -14.39
CA PRO A 78 7.59 -3.87 -15.65
C PRO A 78 8.69 -4.91 -15.82
#